data_AF-A0A1M2VSK2-F1
#
_entry.id   AF-A0A1M2VSK2-F1
#
_cell.length_a   1.000
_cell.length_b   1.000
_cell.length_c   1.000
_cell.angle_alpha   90.00
_cell.angle_beta   90.00
_cell.angle_gamma   90.00
#
_symmetry.space_group_name_H-M   'P 1'
#
loop_
_entity.id
_entity.type
_entity.pdbx_description
1 polymer ?
#
loop_
_entity_poly.entity_id
_entity_poly.type
_entity_poly.pdbx_seq_one_letter_code
_entity_poly.pdbx_strand_id
1 'polypeptide(L)'
;MHRGSESISMVEATPEYMAQHAERIQRWRDVLQSDPRRAVRMLTIRGLSSESIEGDTALDTPYVITRLGEIVKEKESRDVWAKLVDAGVVSAL
;
A
#
# COMPACT_ATOMS: atom_id res chain seq x y z
N MET A 1 -6.68 -13.00 35.74
CA MET A 1 -7.35 -13.21 34.45
C MET A 1 -7.92 -11.88 33.97
N HIS A 2 -7.23 -11.16 33.09
CA HIS A 2 -7.79 -10.01 32.37
C HIS A 2 -7.50 -10.19 30.87
N ARG A 3 -8.61 -10.28 30.12
CA ARG A 3 -8.77 -10.35 28.66
C ARG A 3 -8.41 -8.95 28.14
N GLY A 4 -7.49 -8.79 27.19
CA GLY A 4 -7.77 -8.99 25.76
C GLY A 4 -8.37 -7.71 25.15
N SER A 5 -7.50 -6.86 24.59
CA SER A 5 -7.79 -5.92 23.51
C SER A 5 -6.45 -5.40 23.01
N GLU A 6 -5.70 -6.27 22.31
CA GLU A 6 -4.70 -5.78 21.38
C GLU A 6 -5.48 -5.15 20.22
N SER A 7 -5.68 -3.84 20.32
CA SER A 7 -5.94 -3.03 19.14
C SER A 7 -4.84 -3.37 18.14
N ILE A 8 -5.19 -4.03 17.03
CA ILE A 8 -4.28 -4.18 15.91
C ILE A 8 -4.02 -2.76 15.41
N SER A 9 -3.00 -2.11 15.98
CA SER A 9 -2.46 -0.87 15.46
C SER A 9 -2.03 -1.21 14.05
N MET A 10 -2.68 -0.60 13.07
CA MET A 10 -2.24 -0.64 11.69
C MET A 10 -0.78 -0.16 11.72
N VAL A 11 0.16 -1.10 11.64
CA VAL A 11 1.58 -0.84 11.90
C VAL A 11 2.03 0.13 10.82
N GLU A 12 2.12 1.42 11.14
CA GLU A 12 2.91 2.34 10.35
C GLU A 12 4.32 1.76 10.36
N ALA A 13 4.80 1.35 9.18
CA ALA A 13 6.16 0.87 9.03
C ALA A 13 7.13 1.92 9.57
N THR A 14 8.01 1.54 10.49
CA THR A 14 8.95 2.50 11.07
C THR A 14 9.87 3.05 9.97
N PRO A 15 10.37 4.29 10.08
CA PRO A 15 11.29 4.87 9.11
C PRO A 15 12.52 3.98 8.86
N GLU A 16 13.02 3.28 9.87
CA GLU A 16 14.15 2.35 9.78
C GLU A 16 13.81 1.09 8.97
N TYR A 17 12.59 0.57 9.13
CA TYR A 17 12.11 -0.56 8.32
C TYR A 17 11.97 -0.13 6.86
N MET A 18 11.40 1.04 6.61
CA MET A 18 11.26 1.58 5.26
C MET A 18 12.62 1.83 4.58
N ALA A 19 13.63 2.31 5.32
CA ALA A 19 14.97 2.54 4.80
C ALA A 19 15.65 1.25 4.29
N GLN A 20 15.35 0.10 4.87
CA GLN A 20 15.89 -1.21 4.42
C GLN A 20 15.22 -1.71 3.13
N HIS A 21 14.15 -1.06 2.69
CA HIS A 21 13.31 -1.50 1.56
C HIS A 21 13.15 -0.41 0.48
N ALA A 22 14.18 0.40 0.27
CA ALA A 22 14.18 1.50 -0.70
C ALA A 22 13.72 1.09 -2.12
N GLU A 23 14.15 -0.08 -2.60
CA GLU A 23 13.73 -0.60 -3.90
C GLU A 23 12.22 -0.91 -3.97
N ARG A 24 11.64 -1.44 -2.89
CA ARG A 24 10.20 -1.71 -2.82
C ARG A 24 9.41 -0.41 -2.80
N ILE A 25 9.88 0.59 -2.05
CA ILE A 25 9.27 1.91 -1.97
C ILE A 25 9.27 2.58 -3.35
N GLN A 26 10.42 2.57 -4.05
CA GLN A 26 10.52 3.17 -5.37
C GLN A 26 9.62 2.44 -6.37
N ARG A 27 9.60 1.11 -6.36
CA ARG A 27 8.69 0.31 -7.21
C ARG A 27 7.24 0.72 -7.02
N TRP A 28 6.78 0.84 -5.77
CA TRP A 28 5.38 1.19 -5.49
C TRP A 28 5.05 2.64 -5.83
N ARG A 29 6.02 3.56 -5.73
CA ARG A 29 5.87 4.92 -6.27
C ARG A 29 5.59 4.88 -7.78
N ASP A 30 6.34 4.08 -8.52
CA ASP A 30 6.19 3.96 -9.97
C ASP A 30 4.88 3.26 -10.36
N VAL A 31 4.51 2.17 -9.66
CA VAL A 31 3.27 1.44 -9.91
C VAL A 31 2.03 2.29 -9.61
N LEU A 32 2.00 3.02 -8.48
CA LEU A 32 0.86 3.88 -8.15
C LEU A 32 0.61 4.99 -9.18
N GLN A 33 1.65 5.43 -9.90
CA GLN A 33 1.53 6.43 -10.96
C GLN A 33 1.17 5.82 -12.32
N SER A 34 1.75 4.66 -12.66
CA SER A 34 1.66 4.06 -14.00
C SER A 34 0.57 3.00 -14.13
N ASP A 35 0.30 2.23 -13.07
CA ASP A 35 -0.73 1.18 -13.04
C ASP A 35 -1.51 1.19 -11.70
N PRO A 36 -2.45 2.13 -11.55
CA PRO A 36 -3.34 2.19 -10.38
C PRO A 36 -4.12 0.91 -10.12
N ARG A 37 -4.47 0.15 -11.18
CA ARG A 37 -5.24 -1.10 -11.05
C ARG A 37 -4.41 -2.19 -10.41
N ARG A 38 -3.13 -2.32 -10.78
CA ARG A 38 -2.21 -3.24 -10.11
C ARG A 38 -2.04 -2.89 -8.63
N ALA A 39 -1.89 -1.62 -8.30
CA ALA A 39 -1.81 -1.19 -6.90
C ALA A 39 -3.06 -1.58 -6.09
N VAL A 40 -4.25 -1.38 -6.65
CA VAL A 40 -5.51 -1.82 -6.03
C VAL A 40 -5.55 -3.35 -5.90
N ARG A 41 -5.17 -4.10 -6.94
CA ARG A 41 -5.12 -5.58 -6.86
C ARG A 41 -4.20 -6.05 -5.74
N MET A 42 -3.02 -5.45 -5.57
CA MET A 42 -2.11 -5.83 -4.48
C MET A 42 -2.76 -5.65 -3.12
N LEU A 43 -3.46 -4.54 -2.88
CA LEU A 43 -4.17 -4.29 -1.62
C LEU A 43 -5.25 -5.34 -1.30
N THR A 44 -5.76 -6.03 -2.33
CA THR A 44 -6.73 -7.13 -2.14
C THR A 44 -6.10 -8.49 -1.88
N ILE A 45 -4.76 -8.63 -1.98
CA ILE A 45 -4.07 -9.90 -1.72
C ILE A 45 -4.21 -10.25 -0.23
N ARG A 46 -4.83 -11.41 0.04
CA ARG A 46 -4.98 -11.96 1.39
C ARG A 46 -4.16 -13.25 1.51
N GLY A 47 -3.51 -13.42 2.66
CA GLY A 47 -2.68 -14.60 2.97
C GLY A 47 -1.19 -14.40 2.65
N LEU A 48 -0.32 -14.94 3.51
CA LEU A 48 1.14 -14.75 3.43
C LEU A 48 1.80 -15.53 2.28
N SER A 49 1.15 -16.57 1.76
CA SER A 49 1.61 -17.38 0.63
C SER A 49 1.00 -16.95 -0.70
N SER A 50 0.22 -15.87 -0.70
CA SER A 50 -0.47 -15.38 -1.90
C SER A 50 0.42 -14.37 -2.61
N GLU A 51 0.61 -14.59 -3.91
CA GLU A 51 1.46 -13.79 -4.78
C GLU A 51 0.71 -13.51 -6.09
N SER A 52 0.82 -12.28 -6.60
CA SER A 52 0.30 -11.92 -7.92
C SER A 52 1.23 -12.43 -9.03
N ILE A 53 0.77 -12.36 -10.29
CA ILE A 53 1.59 -12.71 -11.46
C ILE A 53 2.83 -11.80 -11.53
N GLU A 54 2.69 -10.57 -11.06
CA GLU A 54 3.74 -9.56 -11.07
C GLU A 54 4.69 -9.62 -9.85
N GLY A 55 4.51 -10.62 -8.98
CA GLY A 55 5.33 -10.85 -7.78
C GLY A 55 4.93 -10.05 -6.54
N ASP A 56 3.80 -9.34 -6.59
CA ASP A 56 3.29 -8.57 -5.45
C ASP A 56 2.70 -9.50 -4.38
N THR A 57 2.95 -9.18 -3.12
CA THR A 57 2.55 -9.99 -1.97
C THR A 57 1.85 -9.14 -0.91
N ALA A 58 1.17 -9.78 0.07
CA ALA A 58 0.59 -9.05 1.20
C ALA A 58 1.64 -8.24 2.02
N LEU A 59 2.92 -8.62 1.96
CA LEU A 59 4.03 -7.91 2.61
C LEU A 59 4.32 -6.54 1.98
N ASP A 60 3.76 -6.26 0.80
CA ASP A 60 3.94 -4.99 0.13
C ASP A 60 2.96 -3.90 0.62
N THR A 61 1.96 -4.29 1.42
CA THR A 61 0.92 -3.40 1.96
C THR A 61 1.50 -2.15 2.63
N PRO A 62 2.50 -2.23 3.54
CA PRO A 62 2.99 -1.04 4.23
C PRO A 62 3.55 0.01 3.27
N TYR A 63 4.27 -0.41 2.22
CA TYR A 63 4.86 0.53 1.26
C TYR A 63 3.80 1.26 0.43
N VAL A 64 2.72 0.55 0.06
CA VAL A 64 1.62 1.16 -0.69
C VAL A 64 0.78 2.08 0.19
N ILE A 65 0.46 1.68 1.43
CA ILE A 65 -0.28 2.53 2.37
C ILE A 65 0.49 3.82 2.66
N THR A 66 1.80 3.74 2.94
CA THR A 66 2.63 4.93 3.15
C THR A 66 2.58 5.85 1.94
N ARG A 67 2.77 5.33 0.72
CA ARG A 67 2.77 6.17 -0.48
C ARG A 67 1.39 6.75 -0.80
N LEU A 68 0.30 6.02 -0.54
CA LEU A 68 -1.06 6.57 -0.64
C LEU A 68 -1.25 7.75 0.32
N GLY A 69 -0.75 7.64 1.55
CA GLY A 69 -0.77 8.73 2.52
C GLY A 69 0.00 9.98 2.07
N GLU A 70 1.09 9.81 1.31
CA GLU A 70 1.83 10.91 0.68
C GLU A 70 1.04 11.52 -0.50
N ILE A 71 0.49 10.68 -1.39
CA ILE A 71 -0.29 11.11 -2.56
C ILE A 71 -1.47 12.00 -2.17
N VAL A 72 -2.18 11.66 -1.08
CA VAL A 72 -3.32 12.45 -0.60
C VAL A 72 -2.90 13.84 -0.10
N LYS A 73 -1.65 14.01 0.33
CA LYS A 73 -1.10 15.29 0.83
C LYS A 73 -0.49 16.15 -0.29
N GLU A 74 -0.04 15.53 -1.38
CA GLU A 74 0.60 16.19 -2.51
C GLU A 74 -0.43 16.77 -3.49
N LYS A 75 -0.49 18.10 -3.64
CA LYS A 75 -1.43 18.76 -4.58
C LYS A 75 -1.25 18.30 -6.03
N GLU A 76 0.00 18.09 -6.45
CA GLU A 76 0.36 17.62 -7.81
C GLU A 76 -0.12 16.19 -8.08
N SER A 77 -0.44 15.42 -7.04
CA SER A 77 -0.86 14.02 -7.14
C SER A 77 -2.39 13.86 -7.25
N ARG A 78 -3.14 14.95 -7.48
CA ARG A 78 -4.61 14.92 -7.59
C ARG A 78 -5.12 14.00 -8.70
N ASP A 79 -4.48 14.02 -9.87
CA ASP A 79 -4.86 13.17 -11.00
C ASP A 79 -4.55 11.69 -10.73
N VAL A 80 -3.44 11.43 -10.04
CA VAL A 80 -3.07 10.08 -9.58
C VAL A 80 -4.12 9.56 -8.59
N TRP A 81 -4.50 10.39 -7.61
CA TRP A 81 -5.56 10.04 -6.66
C TRP A 81 -6.90 9.73 -7.36
N ALA A 82 -7.31 10.55 -8.33
CA ALA A 82 -8.54 10.31 -9.08
C ALA A 82 -8.53 8.96 -9.81
N LYS A 83 -7.41 8.60 -10.44
CA LYS A 83 -7.24 7.28 -11.10
C LYS A 83 -7.25 6.12 -10.12
N LEU A 84 -6.69 6.30 -8.92
CA LEU A 84 -6.73 5.28 -7.86
C LEU A 84 -8.15 5.08 -7.34
N VAL A 85 -8.92 6.16 -7.16
CA VAL A 85 -10.34 6.10 -6.79
C VAL A 85 -11.15 5.37 -7.86
N ASP A 86 -10.96 5.70 -9.14
CA ASP A 86 -11.61 5.01 -10.26
C ASP A 86 -11.22 3.52 -10.33
N ALA A 87 -9.98 3.20 -10.00
CA ALA A 87 -9.50 1.81 -9.91
C ALA A 87 -10.06 1.05 -8.69
N GLY A 88 -10.74 1.71 -7.76
CA GLY A 88 -11.37 1.08 -6.60
C GLY A 88 -10.54 1.07 -5.32
N VAL A 89 -9.54 1.95 -5.17
CA VAL A 89 -8.68 1.98 -3.97
C VAL A 89 -9.46 2.14 -2.67
N VAL A 90 -10.58 2.87 -2.70
CA VAL A 90 -11.45 3.08 -1.52
C VAL A 90 -12.11 1.78 -1.05
N SER A 91 -12.36 0.83 -1.96
CA SER A 91 -12.94 -0.46 -1.61
C SER A 91 -11.90 -1.51 -1.22
N ALA A 92 -10.64 -1.30 -1.61
CA ALA A 92 -9.54 -2.22 -1.31
C ALA A 92 -8.88 -1.96 0.06
N LEU A 93 -8.97 -0.71 0.54
CA LEU A 93 -8.63 -0.31 1.91
C LEU A 93 -9.72 -0.73 2.89
#